data_AF-A0A9R1DDQ2-F1
#
_entry.id   AF-A0A9R1DDQ2-F1
#
_cell.length_a   1.000
_cell.length_b   1.000
_cell.length_c   1.000
_cell.angle_alpha   90.00
_cell.angle_beta   90.00
_cell.angle_gamma   90.00
#
_symmetry.space_group_name_H-M   'P 1'
#
loop_
_entity.id
_entity.type
_entity.pdbx_description
1 polymer ?
#
loop_
_entity_poly.entity_id
_entity_poly.type
_entity_poly.pdbx_seq_one_letter_code
_entity_poly.pdbx_strand_id
1 'polypeptide(L)'
;MAPRAPAAADPDRRLVSFTFDAVTDGSLVIHYFAKEGKDCNFSSVYPDLQTPTKIPFQKGLAQNYVQPSGSGIDLGFFSLDELSNPSEEVYPLVVYAEASPSPEEGGQTVNSTRAQITLAVIEKHNDDLQVKVVKQILWINGVRYELKEIYGIVNSTEADVPDADDDGMGKECVICLTEPRDTAVFPCRHLCMCSECAQALRLQSNKCPICRQPVEKLMEIKVRSSEP
;
A
#
# COMPACT_ATOMS: atom_id res chain seq x y z
N MET A 1 -46.28 4.85 16.26
CA MET A 1 -45.01 4.19 15.96
C MET A 1 -43.95 5.28 15.93
N ALA A 2 -43.25 5.49 17.04
CA ALA A 2 -42.26 6.56 17.13
C ALA A 2 -41.02 6.16 16.30
N PRO A 3 -40.38 7.11 15.57
CA PRO A 3 -39.13 6.83 14.88
C PRO A 3 -38.07 6.47 15.92
N ARG A 4 -37.43 5.31 15.72
CA ARG A 4 -36.31 4.83 16.52
C ARG A 4 -35.21 5.90 16.46
N ALA A 5 -34.78 6.41 17.62
CA ALA A 5 -33.65 7.32 17.70
C ALA A 5 -32.45 6.72 16.96
N PRO A 6 -31.60 7.54 16.29
CA PRO A 6 -30.34 7.03 15.75
C PRO A 6 -29.59 6.37 16.89
N ALA A 7 -29.16 5.12 16.68
CA ALA A 7 -28.38 4.38 17.66
C ALA A 7 -27.21 5.27 18.09
N ALA A 8 -27.14 5.59 19.39
CA ALA A 8 -26.05 6.36 19.95
C ALA A 8 -24.74 5.70 19.51
N ALA A 9 -23.79 6.50 19.01
CA ALA A 9 -22.46 6.02 18.68
C ALA A 9 -21.89 5.35 19.93
N ASP A 10 -21.71 4.04 19.86
CA ASP A 10 -21.09 3.25 20.92
C ASP A 10 -19.65 3.76 21.07
N PRO A 11 -19.30 4.44 22.19
CA PRO A 11 -18.02 5.14 22.35
C PRO A 11 -16.83 4.18 22.34
N ASP A 12 -17.06 2.89 22.52
CA ASP A 12 -16.02 1.87 22.55
C ASP A 12 -15.73 1.28 21.16
N ARG A 13 -16.63 1.48 20.18
CA ARG A 13 -16.42 1.03 18.80
C ARG A 13 -15.52 2.00 18.04
N ARG A 14 -14.37 1.50 17.60
CA ARG A 14 -13.39 2.24 16.81
C ARG A 14 -13.68 2.10 15.32
N LEU A 15 -13.59 3.21 14.60
CA LEU A 15 -13.75 3.28 13.14
C LEU A 15 -12.39 3.41 12.47
N VAL A 16 -12.27 2.85 11.27
CA VAL A 16 -11.09 3.03 10.42
C VAL A 16 -11.29 4.23 9.50
N SER A 17 -10.26 5.07 9.38
CA SER A 17 -10.18 6.15 8.41
C SER A 17 -8.78 6.27 7.83
N PHE A 18 -8.68 6.60 6.55
CA PHE A 18 -7.40 6.82 5.87
C PHE A 18 -7.61 7.64 4.60
N THR A 19 -6.53 8.20 4.06
CA THR A 19 -6.50 8.83 2.75
C THR A 19 -6.05 7.85 1.67
N PHE A 20 -6.56 7.99 0.46
CA PHE A 20 -6.13 7.17 -0.68
C PHE A 20 -6.26 7.92 -2.00
N ASP A 21 -5.48 7.48 -2.98
CA ASP A 21 -5.58 7.89 -4.38
C ASP A 21 -6.15 6.74 -5.20
N ALA A 22 -6.98 7.05 -6.18
CA ALA A 22 -7.49 6.07 -7.12
C ALA A 22 -7.57 6.67 -8.53
N VAL A 23 -6.95 5.99 -9.49
CA VAL A 23 -7.01 6.35 -10.92
C VAL A 23 -8.22 5.75 -11.65
N THR A 24 -8.90 4.81 -11.00
CA THR A 24 -10.07 4.10 -11.52
C THR A 24 -11.12 4.04 -10.41
N ASP A 25 -12.40 4.08 -10.78
CA ASP A 25 -13.50 3.84 -9.85
C ASP A 25 -13.35 2.47 -9.20
N GLY A 26 -13.95 2.31 -8.02
CA GLY A 26 -13.78 1.06 -7.29
C GLY A 26 -14.60 1.00 -6.02
N SER A 27 -14.17 0.12 -5.13
CA SER A 27 -14.78 -0.05 -3.83
C SER A 27 -13.78 -0.50 -2.78
N LEU A 28 -14.07 -0.17 -1.52
CA LEU A 28 -13.30 -0.56 -0.35
C LEU A 28 -14.11 -1.50 0.53
N VAL A 29 -13.43 -2.52 1.06
CA VAL A 29 -13.94 -3.41 2.10
C VAL A 29 -12.92 -3.44 3.23
N ILE A 30 -13.39 -3.33 4.46
CA ILE A 30 -12.57 -3.51 5.67
C ILE A 30 -12.88 -4.88 6.24
N HIS A 31 -11.83 -5.65 6.49
CA HIS A 31 -11.92 -6.90 7.23
C HIS A 31 -11.08 -6.79 8.50
N TYR A 32 -11.63 -7.24 9.63
CA TYR A 32 -10.89 -7.33 10.88
C TYR A 32 -10.54 -8.78 11.18
N PHE A 33 -9.35 -9.00 11.74
CA PHE A 33 -8.81 -10.32 12.08
C PHE A 33 -9.00 -11.31 10.92
N ALA A 34 -8.51 -10.94 9.75
CA ALA A 34 -8.79 -11.65 8.51
C ALA A 34 -7.62 -12.52 8.08
N LYS A 35 -7.97 -13.70 7.58
CA LYS A 35 -7.04 -14.64 6.94
C LYS A 35 -7.18 -14.57 5.42
N GLU A 36 -6.04 -14.64 4.74
CA GLU A 36 -5.99 -14.76 3.28
C GLU A 36 -6.45 -16.18 2.86
N GLY A 37 -7.44 -16.22 1.97
CA GLY A 37 -7.98 -17.43 1.36
C GLY A 37 -7.52 -17.61 -0.09
N LYS A 38 -8.27 -18.41 -0.84
CA LYS A 38 -8.05 -18.58 -2.28
C LYS A 38 -8.38 -17.28 -3.02
N ASP A 39 -7.72 -17.08 -4.16
CA ASP A 39 -7.94 -15.94 -5.06
C ASP A 39 -7.80 -14.57 -4.38
N CYS A 40 -6.91 -14.50 -3.37
CA CYS A 40 -6.71 -13.33 -2.50
C CYS A 40 -8.00 -12.79 -1.86
N ASN A 41 -8.99 -13.65 -1.60
CA ASN A 41 -10.14 -13.29 -0.78
C ASN A 41 -9.77 -13.28 0.71
N PHE A 42 -10.44 -12.45 1.51
CA PHE A 42 -10.19 -12.32 2.94
C PHE A 42 -11.47 -12.58 3.74
N SER A 43 -11.36 -13.40 4.78
CA SER A 43 -12.46 -13.66 5.70
C SER A 43 -12.00 -13.52 7.15
N SER A 44 -12.84 -12.90 7.97
CA SER A 44 -12.57 -12.78 9.41
C SER A 44 -12.59 -14.15 10.07
N VAL A 45 -11.70 -14.37 11.03
CA VAL A 45 -11.77 -15.54 11.94
C VAL A 45 -12.85 -15.36 13.01
N TYR A 46 -13.41 -14.15 13.14
CA TYR A 46 -14.54 -13.81 14.02
C TYR A 46 -15.73 -13.31 13.18
N PRO A 47 -16.54 -14.20 12.56
CA PRO A 47 -17.61 -13.80 11.63
C PRO A 47 -18.70 -12.93 12.28
N ASP A 48 -18.91 -13.07 13.59
CA ASP A 48 -19.91 -12.30 14.35
C ASP A 48 -19.42 -10.89 14.76
N LEU A 49 -18.13 -10.59 14.55
CA LEU A 49 -17.53 -9.31 14.93
C LEU A 49 -18.05 -8.16 14.06
N GLN A 50 -18.18 -8.42 12.76
CA GLN A 50 -18.69 -7.48 11.78
C GLN A 50 -19.08 -8.20 10.49
N THR A 51 -20.13 -7.70 9.82
CA THR A 51 -20.38 -7.97 8.40
C THR A 51 -19.61 -6.99 7.52
N PRO A 52 -18.61 -7.44 6.73
CA PRO A 52 -17.86 -6.56 5.84
C PRO A 52 -18.80 -5.88 4.85
N THR A 53 -18.67 -4.56 4.71
CA THR A 53 -19.49 -3.75 3.81
C THR A 53 -18.63 -3.23 2.66
N LYS A 54 -19.11 -3.42 1.43
CA LYS A 54 -18.48 -2.90 0.22
C LYS A 54 -18.92 -1.47 -0.03
N ILE A 55 -17.98 -0.54 0.02
CA ILE A 55 -18.24 0.89 -0.07
C ILE A 55 -17.68 1.41 -1.39
N PRO A 56 -18.52 1.90 -2.31
CA PRO A 56 -18.05 2.42 -3.59
C PRO A 56 -17.31 3.75 -3.42
N PHE A 57 -16.36 4.00 -4.32
CA PHE A 57 -15.70 5.29 -4.50
C PHE A 57 -15.56 5.62 -6.00
N GLN A 58 -15.29 6.88 -6.29
CA GLN A 58 -14.98 7.35 -7.65
C GLN A 58 -13.48 7.60 -7.77
N LYS A 59 -12.93 7.58 -8.98
CA LYS A 59 -11.53 7.97 -9.20
C LYS A 59 -11.29 9.41 -8.71
N GLY A 60 -10.11 9.65 -8.15
CA GLY A 60 -9.75 10.91 -7.54
C GLY A 60 -8.49 10.78 -6.68
N LEU A 61 -7.84 11.91 -6.44
CA LEU A 61 -6.66 12.02 -5.57
C LEU A 61 -7.10 12.52 -4.18
N ALA A 62 -6.30 12.21 -3.16
CA ALA A 62 -6.46 12.64 -1.77
C ALA A 62 -7.88 12.39 -1.21
N GLN A 63 -8.48 11.26 -1.58
CA GLN A 63 -9.81 10.89 -1.10
C GLN A 63 -9.75 10.45 0.35
N ASN A 64 -10.78 10.78 1.13
CA ASN A 64 -10.90 10.37 2.52
C ASN A 64 -11.87 9.20 2.63
N TYR A 65 -11.38 8.07 3.10
CA TYR A 65 -12.23 6.97 3.55
C TYR A 65 -12.52 7.15 5.05
N VAL A 66 -13.80 7.08 5.41
CA VAL A 66 -14.25 6.94 6.80
C VAL A 66 -15.23 5.79 6.86
N GLN A 67 -14.93 4.81 7.69
CA GLN A 67 -15.80 3.67 7.89
C GLN A 67 -17.19 4.12 8.41
N PRO A 68 -18.30 3.58 7.87
CA PRO A 68 -19.65 3.99 8.27
C PRO A 68 -19.90 3.80 9.76
N SER A 69 -20.58 4.78 10.37
CA SER A 69 -20.97 4.72 11.78
C SER A 69 -21.75 3.44 12.09
N GLY A 70 -21.40 2.79 13.19
CA GLY A 70 -22.00 1.52 13.61
C GLY A 70 -21.40 0.27 12.96
N SER A 71 -20.49 0.41 11.99
CA SER A 71 -19.76 -0.71 11.40
C SER A 71 -18.34 -0.90 11.95
N GLY A 72 -17.87 -0.04 12.85
CA GLY A 72 -16.61 -0.24 13.56
C GLY A 72 -16.66 -1.42 14.52
N ILE A 73 -15.54 -1.76 15.15
CA ILE A 73 -15.46 -2.86 16.13
C ILE A 73 -14.98 -2.35 17.48
N ASP A 74 -15.39 -3.02 18.55
CA ASP A 74 -14.81 -2.79 19.88
C ASP A 74 -13.48 -3.53 19.96
N LEU A 75 -12.39 -2.77 19.98
CA LEU A 75 -11.02 -3.29 20.05
C LEU A 75 -10.62 -3.65 21.49
N GLY A 76 -11.38 -3.22 22.50
CA GLY A 76 -11.10 -3.48 23.91
C GLY A 76 -11.24 -4.95 24.32
N PHE A 77 -11.92 -5.76 23.49
CA PHE A 77 -11.99 -7.22 23.68
C PHE A 77 -10.68 -7.96 23.39
N PHE A 78 -9.76 -7.33 22.65
CA PHE A 78 -8.52 -7.96 22.20
C PHE A 78 -7.33 -7.43 22.98
N SER A 79 -6.35 -8.30 23.22
CA SER A 79 -5.08 -7.87 23.81
C SER A 79 -4.26 -7.05 22.81
N LEU A 80 -3.39 -6.18 23.30
CA LEU A 80 -2.46 -5.43 22.44
C LEU A 80 -1.54 -6.36 21.63
N ASP A 81 -1.22 -7.54 22.16
CA ASP A 81 -0.42 -8.53 21.44
C ASP A 81 -1.16 -9.05 20.20
N GLU A 82 -2.44 -9.40 20.33
CA GLU A 82 -3.29 -9.82 19.21
C GLU A 82 -3.44 -8.73 18.13
N LEU A 83 -3.38 -7.45 18.54
CA LEU A 83 -3.50 -6.31 17.63
C LEU A 83 -2.17 -5.95 16.94
N SER A 84 -1.04 -6.14 17.61
CA SER A 84 0.29 -5.67 17.15
C SER A 84 1.13 -6.77 16.51
N ASN A 85 0.96 -8.02 16.96
CA ASN A 85 1.79 -9.16 16.60
C ASN A 85 0.92 -10.21 15.88
N PRO A 86 0.62 -10.00 14.59
CA PRO A 86 -0.20 -10.93 13.83
C PRO A 86 0.50 -12.28 13.74
N SER A 87 -0.25 -13.36 13.91
CA SER A 87 0.21 -14.67 13.42
C SER A 87 0.48 -14.56 11.91
N GLU A 88 1.34 -15.41 11.33
CA GLU A 88 1.68 -15.34 9.91
C GLU A 88 0.46 -15.38 8.96
N GLU A 89 -0.69 -15.87 9.45
CA GLU A 89 -1.89 -16.10 8.66
C GLU A 89 -3.08 -15.17 8.98
N VAL A 90 -3.05 -14.39 10.07
CA VAL A 90 -4.20 -13.57 10.50
C VAL A 90 -3.77 -12.13 10.77
N TYR A 91 -4.39 -11.19 10.06
CA TYR A 91 -4.09 -9.76 10.17
C TYR A 91 -5.23 -9.02 10.87
N PRO A 92 -4.96 -8.24 11.94
CA PRO A 92 -5.97 -7.48 12.68
C PRO A 92 -6.78 -6.53 11.83
N LEU A 93 -6.16 -5.92 10.80
CA LEU A 93 -6.83 -5.06 9.85
C LEU A 93 -6.39 -5.38 8.42
N VAL A 94 -7.37 -5.55 7.55
CA VAL A 94 -7.18 -5.70 6.11
C VAL A 94 -8.06 -4.69 5.37
N VAL A 95 -7.43 -3.84 4.57
CA VAL A 95 -8.10 -2.93 3.64
C VAL A 95 -8.04 -3.56 2.25
N TYR A 96 -9.19 -3.87 1.69
CA TYR A 96 -9.32 -4.46 0.36
C TYR A 96 -9.92 -3.43 -0.60
N ALA A 97 -9.10 -2.92 -1.52
CA ALA A 97 -9.52 -1.98 -2.55
C ALA A 97 -9.66 -2.71 -3.90
N GLU A 98 -10.86 -2.80 -4.44
CA GLU A 98 -11.15 -3.42 -5.74
C GLU A 98 -11.43 -2.36 -6.79
N ALA A 99 -10.80 -2.46 -7.96
CA ALA A 99 -11.09 -1.58 -9.10
C ALA A 99 -12.30 -2.09 -9.89
N SER A 100 -13.17 -1.17 -10.29
CA SER A 100 -14.33 -1.40 -11.15
C SER A 100 -14.27 -0.48 -12.38
N PRO A 101 -13.45 -0.80 -13.39
CA PRO A 101 -13.30 0.04 -14.58
C PRO A 101 -14.61 0.12 -15.35
N SER A 102 -14.89 1.30 -15.92
CA SER A 102 -16.09 1.50 -16.73
C SER A 102 -15.99 0.77 -18.08
N PRO A 103 -17.10 0.29 -18.67
CA PRO A 103 -17.09 -0.39 -19.97
C PRO A 103 -16.55 0.46 -21.13
N GLU A 104 -16.50 1.78 -20.96
CA GLU A 104 -16.03 2.72 -21.98
C GLU A 104 -14.49 2.76 -22.09
N GLU A 105 -13.75 2.18 -21.13
CA GLU A 105 -12.28 2.14 -21.11
C GLU A 105 -11.65 1.06 -22.02
N GLY A 106 -12.36 0.63 -23.07
CA GLY A 106 -11.78 -0.04 -24.26
C GLY A 106 -11.06 -1.39 -24.06
N GLY A 107 -11.10 -1.99 -22.87
CA GLY A 107 -10.45 -3.28 -22.58
C GLY A 107 -11.39 -4.48 -22.74
N GLN A 108 -10.88 -5.57 -23.33
CA GLN A 108 -11.59 -6.85 -23.45
C GLN A 108 -12.25 -7.29 -22.14
N THR A 109 -13.49 -7.80 -22.26
CA THR A 109 -14.30 -8.43 -21.21
C THR A 109 -13.64 -9.71 -20.68
N VAL A 110 -12.59 -9.55 -19.91
CA VAL A 110 -12.12 -10.57 -18.96
C VAL A 110 -12.48 -10.00 -17.59
N ASN A 111 -13.20 -10.78 -16.77
CA ASN A 111 -13.47 -10.48 -15.35
C ASN A 111 -12.15 -10.54 -14.55
N SER A 112 -11.24 -9.66 -14.91
CA SER A 112 -9.90 -9.55 -14.39
C SER A 112 -9.98 -8.62 -13.19
N THR A 113 -10.41 -9.16 -12.05
CA THR A 113 -10.41 -8.43 -10.79
C THR A 113 -9.00 -7.91 -10.52
N ARG A 114 -8.91 -6.59 -10.36
CA ARG A 114 -7.70 -5.90 -9.91
C ARG A 114 -7.97 -5.39 -8.52
N ALA A 115 -7.15 -5.81 -7.56
CA ALA A 115 -7.30 -5.35 -6.19
C ALA A 115 -5.95 -4.99 -5.58
N GLN A 116 -5.95 -3.94 -4.75
CA GLN A 116 -4.85 -3.63 -3.85
C GLN A 116 -5.30 -3.95 -2.43
N ILE A 117 -4.54 -4.79 -1.76
CA ILE A 117 -4.81 -5.25 -0.40
C ILE A 117 -3.72 -4.72 0.52
N THR A 118 -4.12 -4.01 1.56
CA THR A 118 -3.21 -3.53 2.62
C THR A 118 -3.46 -4.34 3.88
N LEU A 119 -2.44 -5.07 4.32
CA LEU A 119 -2.42 -5.87 5.54
C LEU A 119 -1.73 -5.07 6.63
N ALA A 120 -2.44 -4.84 7.73
CA ALA A 120 -2.00 -3.94 8.78
C ALA A 120 -2.24 -4.49 10.18
N VAL A 121 -1.47 -3.95 11.12
CA VAL A 121 -1.57 -4.17 12.56
C VAL A 121 -2.01 -2.88 13.22
N ILE A 122 -2.50 -2.99 14.45
CA ILE A 122 -2.95 -1.86 15.24
C ILE A 122 -2.02 -1.75 16.45
N GLU A 123 -1.26 -0.67 16.53
CA GLU A 123 -0.34 -0.38 17.62
C GLU A 123 -0.92 0.71 18.52
N LYS A 124 -0.61 0.65 19.82
CA LYS A 124 -0.96 1.71 20.77
C LYS A 124 0.21 2.68 20.92
N HIS A 125 -0.01 3.95 20.61
CA HIS A 125 0.97 5.03 20.75
C HIS A 125 0.37 6.18 21.56
N ASN A 126 0.91 6.46 22.76
CA ASN A 126 0.45 7.53 23.66
C ASN A 126 -1.08 7.54 23.90
N ASP A 127 -1.64 6.38 24.21
CA ASP A 127 -3.08 6.14 24.39
C ASP A 127 -3.98 6.16 23.15
N ASP A 128 -3.43 6.56 21.99
CA ASP A 128 -4.11 6.45 20.71
C ASP A 128 -3.80 5.13 20.01
N LEU A 129 -4.76 4.62 19.23
CA LEU A 129 -4.56 3.47 18.36
C LEU A 129 -4.16 3.95 16.97
N GLN A 130 -3.06 3.44 16.45
CA GLN A 130 -2.55 3.74 15.12
C GLN A 130 -2.44 2.47 14.28
N VAL A 131 -2.69 2.62 12.99
CA VAL A 131 -2.57 1.53 12.03
C VAL A 131 -1.17 1.55 11.44
N LYS A 132 -0.49 0.41 11.46
CA LYS A 132 0.80 0.22 10.83
C LYS A 132 0.69 -0.82 9.73
N VAL A 133 1.06 -0.42 8.51
CA VAL A 133 1.09 -1.31 7.36
C VAL A 133 2.23 -2.32 7.51
N VAL A 134 1.92 -3.60 7.39
CA VAL A 134 2.89 -4.70 7.44
C VAL A 134 3.22 -5.19 6.04
N LYS A 135 2.20 -5.33 5.19
CA LYS A 135 2.34 -5.86 3.84
C LYS A 135 1.30 -5.25 2.92
N GLN A 136 1.69 -5.03 1.67
CA GLN A 136 0.76 -4.69 0.60
C GLN A 136 0.84 -5.73 -0.51
N ILE A 137 -0.32 -6.05 -1.08
CA ILE A 137 -0.49 -7.05 -2.13
C ILE A 137 -1.24 -6.40 -3.28
N LEU A 138 -0.80 -6.70 -4.50
CA LEU A 138 -1.51 -6.41 -5.73
C LEU A 138 -1.99 -7.73 -6.33
N TRP A 139 -3.29 -7.84 -6.51
CA TRP A 139 -3.94 -8.96 -7.17
C TRP A 139 -4.33 -8.55 -8.58
N ILE A 140 -3.75 -9.18 -9.60
CA ILE A 140 -4.04 -8.88 -11.01
C ILE A 140 -4.17 -10.20 -11.76
N ASN A 141 -5.30 -10.40 -12.44
CA ASN A 141 -5.50 -11.52 -13.38
C ASN A 141 -5.21 -12.91 -12.76
N GLY A 142 -5.58 -13.12 -11.49
CA GLY A 142 -5.32 -14.41 -10.83
C GLY A 142 -3.91 -14.54 -10.23
N VAL A 143 -3.08 -13.50 -10.31
CA VAL A 143 -1.70 -13.52 -9.81
C VAL A 143 -1.53 -12.55 -8.65
N ARG A 144 -0.93 -13.07 -7.58
CA ARG A 144 -0.62 -12.36 -6.33
C ARG A 144 0.79 -11.80 -6.38
N TYR A 145 0.92 -10.48 -6.25
CA TYR A 145 2.19 -9.78 -6.16
C TYR A 145 2.32 -9.09 -4.81
N GLU A 146 3.40 -9.36 -4.08
CA GLU A 146 3.70 -8.62 -2.86
C GLU A 146 4.48 -7.35 -3.22
N LEU A 147 3.97 -6.18 -2.80
CA LEU A 147 4.66 -4.91 -3.00
C LEU A 147 5.82 -4.81 -2.02
N LYS A 148 6.96 -4.34 -2.53
CA LYS A 148 8.15 -4.03 -1.75
C LYS A 148 8.62 -2.63 -2.10
N GLU A 149 8.97 -1.86 -1.09
CA GLU A 149 9.55 -0.54 -1.27
C GLU A 149 10.91 -0.63 -1.99
N ILE A 150 11.17 0.33 -2.85
CA ILE A 150 12.45 0.50 -3.51
C ILE A 150 13.16 1.68 -2.84
N TYR A 151 14.32 1.41 -2.26
CA TYR A 151 15.09 2.41 -1.52
C TYR A 151 15.75 3.38 -2.49
N GLY A 152 15.63 4.68 -2.23
CA GLY A 152 16.18 5.72 -3.10
C GLY A 152 15.22 6.24 -4.16
N ILE A 153 13.96 5.76 -4.18
CA ILE A 153 12.87 6.49 -4.84
C ILE A 153 12.50 7.66 -3.92
N VAL A 154 12.79 8.89 -4.35
CA VAL A 154 12.36 10.10 -3.64
C VAL A 154 10.92 10.37 -4.06
N ASN A 155 9.96 10.33 -3.12
CA ASN A 155 8.57 10.70 -3.40
C ASN A 155 8.50 12.19 -3.76
N SER A 156 7.75 12.51 -4.81
CA SER A 156 7.50 13.89 -5.26
C SER A 156 6.85 14.79 -4.21
N THR A 157 6.31 14.23 -3.12
CA THR A 157 5.61 14.95 -2.06
C THR A 157 6.53 15.52 -0.97
N GLU A 158 7.80 15.11 -0.93
CA GLU A 158 8.82 15.73 -0.05
C GLU A 158 9.57 16.86 -0.78
N ALA A 159 9.20 17.17 -2.04
CA ALA A 159 9.78 18.26 -2.83
C ALA A 159 9.19 19.65 -2.51
N ASP A 160 8.22 19.74 -1.59
CA ASP A 160 7.53 20.99 -1.23
C ASP A 160 8.01 21.62 0.10
N VAL A 161 9.14 21.16 0.66
CA VAL A 161 9.84 21.93 1.69
C VAL A 161 10.89 22.79 0.98
N PRO A 162 10.70 24.12 0.85
CA PRO A 162 11.68 24.98 0.22
C PRO A 162 12.82 25.23 1.22
N ASP A 163 13.70 24.25 1.41
CA ASP A 163 15.05 24.56 1.86
C ASP A 163 15.81 25.06 0.63
N ALA A 164 16.35 26.27 0.75
CA ALA A 164 16.84 27.10 -0.35
C ALA A 164 18.14 26.61 -1.01
N ASP A 165 18.50 25.32 -0.90
CA ASP A 165 19.74 24.72 -1.40
C ASP A 165 19.55 23.30 -2.01
N ASP A 166 18.35 22.90 -2.48
CA ASP A 166 18.15 21.59 -3.15
C ASP A 166 18.57 21.61 -4.64
N ASP A 167 19.87 21.72 -4.88
CA ASP A 167 20.51 21.52 -6.19
C ASP A 167 20.50 20.03 -6.60
N GLY A 168 19.36 19.34 -6.64
CA GLY A 168 19.21 18.01 -7.27
C GLY A 168 20.11 16.86 -6.74
N MET A 169 20.95 17.11 -5.72
CA MET A 169 22.13 16.32 -5.35
C MET A 169 21.78 14.97 -4.68
N GLY A 170 20.49 14.67 -4.52
CA GLY A 170 19.99 13.40 -3.98
C GLY A 170 19.52 12.39 -5.03
N LYS A 171 19.35 12.77 -6.30
CA LYS A 171 18.63 11.97 -7.32
C LYS A 171 19.54 11.36 -8.40
N GLU A 172 20.82 11.73 -8.41
CA GLU A 172 21.80 11.32 -9.42
C GLU A 172 22.42 9.95 -9.14
N CYS A 173 22.77 9.24 -10.20
CA CYS A 173 23.50 7.98 -10.20
C CYS A 173 24.75 8.08 -9.33
N VAL A 174 24.92 7.18 -8.37
CA VAL A 174 26.08 7.21 -7.45
C VAL A 174 27.42 6.87 -8.11
N ILE A 175 27.39 6.46 -9.37
CA ILE A 175 28.59 6.09 -10.15
C ILE A 175 29.06 7.26 -10.99
N CYS A 176 28.20 7.84 -11.84
CA CYS A 176 28.60 8.96 -12.72
C CYS A 176 28.33 10.34 -12.10
N LEU A 177 27.43 10.45 -11.13
CA LEU A 177 27.02 11.73 -10.51
C LEU A 177 26.56 12.75 -11.57
N THR A 178 25.83 12.30 -12.58
CA THR A 178 25.38 13.15 -13.69
C THR A 178 23.98 12.74 -14.15
N GLU A 179 23.78 11.46 -14.46
CA GLU A 179 22.48 10.96 -14.91
C GLU A 179 21.57 10.60 -13.72
N PRO A 180 20.24 10.75 -13.84
CA PRO A 180 19.30 10.35 -12.78
C PRO A 180 19.33 8.84 -12.54
N ARG A 181 19.00 8.43 -11.31
CA ARG A 181 18.85 7.02 -10.96
C ARG A 181 17.59 6.44 -11.59
N ASP A 182 17.74 5.43 -12.44
CA ASP A 182 16.64 4.70 -13.08
C ASP A 182 16.72 3.19 -12.84
N THR A 183 17.80 2.68 -12.24
CA THR A 183 18.05 1.25 -12.14
C THR A 183 18.14 0.78 -10.68
N ALA A 184 17.23 -0.12 -10.32
CA ALA A 184 17.18 -0.78 -9.02
C ALA A 184 17.91 -2.12 -9.03
N VAL A 185 18.63 -2.40 -7.95
CA VAL A 185 19.38 -3.63 -7.73
C VAL A 185 18.57 -4.62 -6.92
N PHE A 186 18.48 -5.89 -7.35
CA PHE A 186 17.80 -6.96 -6.63
C PHE A 186 18.80 -8.00 -6.10
N PRO A 187 18.57 -8.55 -4.89
CA PRO A 187 17.35 -8.45 -4.07
C PRO A 187 17.30 -7.27 -3.09
N CYS A 188 18.35 -6.43 -3.02
CA CYS A 188 18.48 -5.38 -2.02
C CYS A 188 17.57 -4.14 -2.22
N ARG A 189 16.97 -4.01 -3.41
CA ARG A 189 16.04 -2.95 -3.84
C ARG A 189 16.59 -1.52 -3.80
N HIS A 190 17.92 -1.33 -3.86
CA HIS A 190 18.49 0.02 -3.97
C HIS A 190 18.41 0.55 -5.40
N LEU A 191 17.63 1.62 -5.60
CA LEU A 191 17.67 2.48 -6.78
C LEU A 191 18.83 3.46 -6.62
N CYS A 192 19.94 3.21 -7.31
CA CYS A 192 21.20 3.93 -7.05
C CYS A 192 22.01 4.29 -8.29
N MET A 193 21.67 3.80 -9.48
CA MET A 193 22.45 4.05 -10.68
C MET A 193 21.58 4.30 -11.90
N CYS A 194 22.14 4.97 -12.91
CA CYS A 194 21.55 5.04 -14.25
C CYS A 194 21.80 3.72 -15.01
N SER A 195 21.00 3.48 -16.05
CA SER A 195 21.00 2.25 -16.85
C SER A 195 22.35 2.00 -17.53
N GLU A 196 23.03 3.06 -17.99
CA GLU A 196 24.37 2.98 -18.59
C GLU A 196 25.42 2.48 -17.57
N CYS A 197 25.47 3.11 -16.39
CA CYS A 197 26.37 2.65 -15.32
C CYS A 197 26.01 1.26 -14.83
N ALA A 198 24.73 0.87 -14.87
CA ALA A 198 24.28 -0.47 -14.48
C ALA A 198 24.81 -1.56 -15.43
N GLN A 199 24.82 -1.28 -16.75
CA GLN A 199 25.39 -2.16 -17.75
C GLN A 199 26.90 -2.32 -17.58
N ALA A 200 27.60 -1.21 -17.33
CA ALA A 200 29.05 -1.23 -17.04
C ALA A 200 29.36 -2.00 -15.74
N LEU A 201 28.55 -1.82 -14.69
CA LEU A 201 28.74 -2.50 -13.41
C LEU A 201 28.75 -4.02 -13.60
N ARG A 202 27.84 -4.59 -14.40
CA ARG A 202 27.78 -6.04 -14.66
C ARG A 202 29.09 -6.65 -15.19
N LEU A 203 29.92 -5.85 -15.86
CA LEU A 203 31.19 -6.30 -16.42
C LEU A 203 32.34 -6.22 -15.39
N GLN A 204 32.20 -5.38 -14.37
CA GLN A 204 33.28 -5.06 -13.41
C GLN A 204 33.04 -5.66 -12.02
N SER A 205 31.78 -5.79 -11.61
CA SER A 205 31.38 -6.20 -10.26
C SER A 205 29.99 -6.82 -10.25
N ASN A 206 29.75 -7.71 -9.30
CA ASN A 206 28.44 -8.30 -9.06
C ASN A 206 27.86 -7.85 -7.72
N LYS A 207 28.22 -6.67 -7.21
CA LYS A 207 27.76 -6.16 -5.90
C LYS A 207 27.05 -4.82 -6.03
N CYS A 208 26.01 -4.62 -5.22
CA CYS A 208 25.32 -3.35 -5.08
C CYS A 208 26.29 -2.24 -4.58
N PRO A 209 26.34 -1.05 -5.21
CA PRO A 209 27.18 0.05 -4.74
C PRO A 209 26.84 0.57 -3.34
N ILE A 210 25.57 0.42 -2.91
CA ILE A 210 25.10 0.93 -1.61
C ILE A 210 25.39 -0.07 -0.49
N CYS A 211 24.83 -1.28 -0.57
CA CYS A 211 24.90 -2.25 0.53
C CYS A 211 25.89 -3.41 0.30
N ARG A 212 26.55 -3.46 -0.87
CA ARG A 212 27.51 -4.50 -1.27
C ARG A 212 26.93 -5.93 -1.35
N GLN A 213 25.61 -6.10 -1.23
CA GLN A 213 24.97 -7.39 -1.47
C GLN A 213 25.14 -7.84 -2.92
N PRO A 214 25.27 -9.15 -3.19
CA PRO A 214 25.33 -9.68 -4.54
C PRO A 214 24.12 -9.26 -5.39
N VAL A 215 24.39 -8.91 -6.64
CA VAL A 215 23.37 -8.54 -7.63
C VAL A 215 22.86 -9.80 -8.31
N GLU A 216 21.58 -10.10 -8.13
CA GLU A 216 20.90 -11.17 -8.86
C GLU A 216 20.26 -10.64 -10.14
N LYS A 217 19.65 -9.46 -10.07
CA LYS A 217 18.97 -8.81 -11.18
C LYS A 217 19.09 -7.30 -11.08
N LEU A 218 19.08 -6.64 -12.24
CA LEU A 218 18.91 -5.19 -12.36
C LEU A 218 17.56 -4.94 -13.03
N MET A 219 16.82 -3.96 -12.53
CA MET A 219 15.52 -3.57 -13.05
C MET A 219 15.54 -2.08 -13.33
N GLU A 220 15.36 -1.73 -14.60
CA GLU A 220 15.15 -0.35 -15.03
C GLU A 220 13.71 0.08 -14.72
N ILE A 221 13.58 1.28 -14.17
CA ILE A 221 12.34 1.93 -13.75
C ILE A 221 12.23 3.21 -14.57
N LYS A 222 11.28 3.22 -15.50
CA LYS A 222 10.97 4.41 -16.29
C LYS A 222 9.97 5.26 -15.53
N VAL A 223 10.47 6.26 -14.80
CA VAL A 223 9.60 7.30 -14.24
C VAL A 223 9.26 8.24 -15.39
N ARG A 224 7.97 8.34 -15.73
CA ARG A 224 7.52 9.38 -16.67
C ARG A 224 7.67 10.72 -15.94
N SER A 225 8.68 11.49 -16.31
CA SER A 225 8.71 12.92 -15.97
C SER A 225 7.45 13.53 -16.58
N SER A 226 6.61 14.15 -15.75
CA SER A 226 5.58 15.05 -16.25
C SER A 226 6.28 16.13 -17.07
N GLU A 227 6.09 16.10 -18.39
CA GLU A 227 6.51 17.22 -19.24
C GLU A 227 5.77 18.48 -18.77
N PRO A 228 6.46 19.64 -18.73
CA PRO A 228 5.86 20.90 -18.32
C PRO A 228 4.75 21.38 -19.26
#